data_AF-A0A2V6QQ14-F1
#
_entry.id   AF-A0A2V6QQ14-F1
#
_cell.length_a   1.000
_cell.length_b   1.000
_cell.length_c   1.000
_cell.angle_alpha   90.00
_cell.angle_beta   90.00
_cell.angle_gamma   90.00
#
_symmetry.space_group_name_H-M   'P 1'
#
loop_
_entity.id
_entity.type
_entity.pdbx_description
1 polymer ?
#
loop_
_entity_poly.entity_id
_entity_poly.type
_entity_poly.pdbx_seq_one_letter_code
_entity_poly.pdbx_strand_id
1 'polypeptide(L)'
;MIRMPGNPLVAYVGAASGGVWKTEDGGVHWRAVFDSEPVQAIGALAIAPSAHTVLWAGTGETFFIRSTTALGDGAYKSTDAGRSWQHVGLDSTGRIARIVIHPANPDVVLVCALGRAYGPQQQRGVYRTADGGKTWTRVLFVDPNTGCSDLAIDPGDPNTLFAGMWQFEVKTWHLQSGGPGSGLWVSRDGGVTWKRLTGHGLPAVNHAVGKIAVAVAASNPNTVYALIEDQDPTLYRSDDRGATWRVVSRNQDMAERAPYYVRFTVAPDDEERLYFVSVRFSMSRDGGQTLTRNPFSAGGDNHDIWIDPLNADRILIAHDGGASFTLNGGKSYTRVVLPIAQMYHVHADARVPYYVYGNRQDGSSYRMPSRGLAGGITEGQWGHVGGCESGFAIPDTVDNVTVWSGCYDGGLEVYDTRTDHARNVRVWPEAGYGWRPADLKYRWNWTFPIALSPQAHTRVYVGSQFVHLTTDGGASWKVISPDLTRNDTTHQLTSGGVTTDNLMTFDGATLFAIAESPLQAGVIWAGSNDGLVHVTRDGGGQWTDVTGNVPKLPPWGKITSIVPSHFDAGTAYLAVDLHELDDLAPYI
;
A
#
# COMPACT_ATOMS: atom_id res chain seq x y z
N MET A 1 -12.45 -8.01 -2.44
CA MET A 1 -13.78 -7.74 -3.08
C MET A 1 -14.66 -8.97 -2.97
N ILE A 2 -15.97 -8.82 -3.19
CA ILE A 2 -16.95 -9.92 -3.03
C ILE A 2 -18.16 -9.71 -3.95
N ARG A 3 -18.78 -10.80 -4.41
CA ARG A 3 -20.11 -10.77 -5.03
C ARG A 3 -21.08 -11.60 -4.24
N MET A 4 -22.36 -11.27 -4.31
CA MET A 4 -23.41 -12.11 -3.74
C MET A 4 -23.47 -13.44 -4.51
N PRO A 5 -23.26 -14.61 -3.86
CA PRO A 5 -23.35 -15.90 -4.52
C PRO A 5 -24.70 -16.07 -5.22
N GLY A 6 -24.66 -16.50 -6.49
CA GLY A 6 -25.86 -16.74 -7.29
C GLY A 6 -26.58 -15.50 -7.82
N ASN A 7 -26.24 -14.29 -7.35
CA ASN A 7 -26.80 -13.03 -7.87
C ASN A 7 -25.73 -12.22 -8.62
N PRO A 8 -25.68 -12.29 -9.96
CA PRO A 8 -24.69 -11.60 -10.75
C PRO A 8 -24.95 -10.10 -10.92
N LEU A 9 -25.82 -9.49 -10.13
CA LEU A 9 -26.03 -8.04 -10.19
C LEU A 9 -25.40 -7.32 -9.00
N VAL A 10 -25.18 -8.04 -7.88
CA VAL A 10 -24.78 -7.41 -6.61
C VAL A 10 -23.33 -7.72 -6.28
N ALA A 11 -22.48 -6.70 -6.26
CA ALA A 11 -21.07 -6.81 -5.87
C ALA A 11 -20.64 -5.68 -4.93
N TYR A 12 -19.57 -5.94 -4.18
CA TYR A 12 -18.93 -4.97 -3.31
C TYR A 12 -17.42 -4.92 -3.55
N VAL A 13 -16.89 -3.71 -3.55
CA VAL A 13 -15.45 -3.43 -3.67
C VAL A 13 -15.02 -2.63 -2.45
N GLY A 14 -13.92 -3.06 -1.82
CA GLY A 14 -13.26 -2.31 -0.75
C GLY A 14 -12.01 -1.69 -1.34
N ALA A 15 -11.78 -0.40 -1.07
CA ALA A 15 -10.65 0.33 -1.59
C ALA A 15 -9.52 0.46 -0.55
N ALA A 16 -8.27 0.57 -1.01
CA ALA A 16 -7.12 0.90 -0.16
C ALA A 16 -7.29 2.27 0.52
N SER A 17 -7.94 3.21 -0.18
CA SER A 17 -8.59 4.39 0.38
C SER A 17 -9.90 4.66 -0.37
N GLY A 18 -10.97 5.02 0.36
CA GLY A 18 -12.27 5.36 -0.23
C GLY A 18 -13.40 4.38 0.08
N GLY A 19 -13.24 3.54 1.10
CA GLY A 19 -14.33 2.80 1.72
C GLY A 19 -14.86 1.62 0.91
N VAL A 20 -16.12 1.26 1.15
CA VAL A 20 -16.83 0.17 0.49
C VAL A 20 -17.80 0.74 -0.54
N TRP A 21 -17.75 0.18 -1.74
CA TRP A 21 -18.62 0.51 -2.87
C TRP A 21 -19.50 -0.66 -3.22
N LYS A 22 -20.75 -0.39 -3.62
CA LYS A 22 -21.75 -1.40 -3.98
C LYS A 22 -22.34 -1.13 -5.35
N THR A 23 -22.52 -2.18 -6.13
CA THR A 23 -23.37 -2.21 -7.33
C THR A 23 -24.55 -3.18 -7.11
N GLU A 24 -25.67 -2.90 -7.78
CA GLU A 24 -26.87 -3.76 -7.81
C GLU A 24 -27.38 -4.01 -9.23
N ASP A 25 -26.63 -3.61 -10.26
CA ASP A 25 -26.98 -3.70 -11.67
C ASP A 25 -25.86 -4.29 -12.54
N GLY A 26 -25.01 -5.11 -11.92
CA GLY A 26 -23.95 -5.82 -12.64
C GLY A 26 -22.71 -4.99 -12.92
N GLY A 27 -22.50 -3.90 -12.18
CA GLY A 27 -21.31 -3.06 -12.26
C GLY A 27 -21.45 -1.82 -13.12
N VAL A 28 -22.66 -1.48 -13.58
CA VAL A 28 -22.93 -0.27 -14.37
C VAL A 28 -22.90 0.96 -13.47
N HIS A 29 -23.55 0.88 -12.30
CA HIS A 29 -23.51 1.94 -11.29
C HIS A 29 -22.93 1.44 -9.97
N TRP A 30 -22.15 2.31 -9.34
CA TRP A 30 -21.54 2.07 -8.04
C TRP A 30 -21.87 3.23 -7.11
N ARG A 31 -22.24 2.89 -5.88
CA ARG A 31 -22.44 3.87 -4.81
C ARG A 31 -21.53 3.55 -3.64
N ALA A 32 -21.00 4.57 -3.01
CA ALA A 32 -20.33 4.42 -1.73
C ALA A 32 -21.36 4.01 -0.68
N VAL A 33 -20.98 3.07 0.18
CA VAL A 33 -21.81 2.55 1.26
C VAL A 33 -21.09 2.57 2.61
N PHE A 34 -19.96 3.27 2.71
CA PHE A 34 -19.10 3.33 3.89
C PHE A 34 -18.60 4.76 4.21
N ASP A 35 -19.05 5.78 3.47
CA ASP A 35 -18.55 7.17 3.61
C ASP A 35 -18.85 7.82 4.96
N SER A 36 -19.81 7.28 5.71
CA SER A 36 -20.16 7.77 7.05
C SER A 36 -19.23 7.28 8.14
N GLU A 37 -18.37 6.30 7.84
CA GLU A 37 -17.46 5.70 8.82
C GLU A 37 -16.13 6.50 8.89
N PRO A 38 -15.50 6.58 10.08
CA PRO A 38 -14.32 7.42 10.29
C PRO A 38 -13.06 6.93 9.59
N VAL A 39 -13.07 5.71 9.07
CA VAL A 39 -11.97 5.06 8.36
C VAL A 39 -12.39 4.70 6.95
N GLN A 40 -11.45 4.76 6.01
CA GLN A 40 -11.75 4.54 4.59
C GLN A 40 -10.81 3.53 3.91
N ALA A 41 -9.89 2.92 4.66
CA ALA A 41 -9.03 1.84 4.17
C ALA A 41 -9.66 0.48 4.46
N ILE A 42 -9.87 -0.34 3.42
CA ILE A 42 -10.52 -1.64 3.55
C ILE A 42 -9.53 -2.75 3.17
N GLY A 43 -9.14 -3.56 4.14
CA GLY A 43 -8.23 -4.70 3.94
C GLY A 43 -8.96 -6.02 3.66
N ALA A 44 -10.19 -6.17 4.15
CA ALA A 44 -10.99 -7.37 3.97
C ALA A 44 -12.49 -7.09 3.82
N LEU A 45 -13.15 -7.88 2.98
CA LEU A 45 -14.60 -7.93 2.86
C LEU A 45 -15.07 -9.38 2.82
N ALA A 46 -16.16 -9.69 3.52
CA ALA A 46 -16.78 -11.00 3.51
C ALA A 46 -18.32 -10.90 3.53
N ILE A 47 -18.99 -11.81 2.82
CA ILE A 47 -20.45 -12.02 2.86
C ILE A 47 -20.70 -13.36 3.54
N ALA A 48 -21.64 -13.43 4.47
CA ALA A 48 -21.99 -14.70 5.10
C ALA A 48 -22.68 -15.65 4.09
N PRO A 49 -22.17 -16.88 3.86
CA PRO A 49 -22.75 -17.81 2.88
C PRO A 49 -24.20 -18.22 3.18
N SER A 50 -24.59 -18.25 4.46
CA SER A 50 -25.94 -18.60 4.91
C SER A 50 -26.88 -17.40 5.03
N ALA A 51 -26.39 -16.17 4.92
CA ALA A 51 -27.17 -14.95 5.10
C ALA A 51 -26.57 -13.78 4.32
N HIS A 52 -26.91 -13.64 3.03
CA HIS A 52 -26.27 -12.67 2.14
C HIS A 52 -26.52 -11.18 2.46
N THR A 53 -27.36 -10.87 3.46
CA THR A 53 -27.51 -9.50 4.00
C THR A 53 -26.48 -9.18 5.09
N VAL A 54 -25.78 -10.19 5.61
CA VAL A 54 -24.73 -10.03 6.62
C VAL A 54 -23.39 -9.88 5.92
N LEU A 55 -22.78 -8.70 6.10
CA LEU A 55 -21.44 -8.39 5.59
C LEU A 55 -20.51 -8.01 6.72
N TRP A 56 -19.24 -8.24 6.48
CA TRP A 56 -18.14 -7.84 7.35
C TRP A 56 -17.10 -7.09 6.55
N ALA A 57 -16.61 -5.98 7.12
CA ALA A 57 -15.49 -5.22 6.61
C ALA A 57 -14.39 -5.17 7.68
N GLY A 58 -13.17 -5.48 7.27
CA GLY A 58 -11.97 -5.30 8.08
C GLY A 58 -11.17 -4.14 7.52
N THR A 59 -10.74 -3.22 8.37
CA THR A 59 -10.16 -1.95 7.94
C THR A 59 -8.63 -1.99 7.99
N GLY A 60 -8.00 -1.07 7.25
CA GLY A 60 -6.55 -0.92 7.10
C GLY A 60 -5.97 -1.61 5.86
N GLU A 61 -4.96 -0.98 5.26
CA GLU A 61 -4.29 -1.46 4.06
C GLU A 61 -3.28 -2.57 4.36
N THR A 62 -3.44 -3.75 3.76
CA THR A 62 -2.68 -4.98 4.13
C THR A 62 -1.50 -5.29 3.20
N PHE A 63 -1.24 -4.41 2.25
CA PHE A 63 -0.24 -4.55 1.20
C PHE A 63 0.87 -3.54 1.48
N PHE A 64 2.08 -4.02 1.76
CA PHE A 64 3.19 -3.14 2.15
C PHE A 64 4.11 -2.87 0.98
N ILE A 65 4.04 -1.64 0.49
CA ILE A 65 4.96 -1.10 -0.53
C ILE A 65 5.70 0.13 -0.11
N ARG A 66 5.17 0.86 0.86
CA ARG A 66 5.69 2.13 1.33
C ARG A 66 5.36 2.33 2.79
N SER A 67 6.04 3.30 3.38
CA SER A 67 5.79 3.69 4.77
C SER A 67 4.45 4.38 4.97
N THR A 68 3.98 5.13 3.99
CA THR A 68 2.69 5.84 4.00
C THR A 68 1.54 4.94 3.51
N THR A 69 0.99 4.14 4.42
CA THR A 69 -0.19 3.31 4.20
C THR A 69 -1.30 3.67 5.18
N ALA A 70 -2.55 3.51 4.77
CA ALA A 70 -3.68 3.91 5.60
C ALA A 70 -3.96 2.87 6.71
N LEU A 71 -3.96 3.32 7.96
CA LEU A 71 -4.31 2.49 9.11
C LEU A 71 -5.82 2.26 9.20
N GLY A 72 -6.17 1.07 9.66
CA GLY A 72 -7.50 0.67 10.08
C GLY A 72 -7.72 0.90 11.56
N ASP A 73 -8.98 0.77 11.96
CA ASP A 73 -9.54 0.92 13.30
C ASP A 73 -10.44 -0.26 13.70
N GLY A 74 -10.28 -1.43 13.05
CA GLY A 74 -10.94 -2.68 13.44
C GLY A 74 -11.99 -3.19 12.45
N ALA A 75 -13.02 -3.83 12.97
CA ALA A 75 -14.00 -4.57 12.19
C ALA A 75 -15.37 -3.88 12.23
N TYR A 76 -16.08 -3.94 11.09
CA TYR A 76 -17.44 -3.45 10.92
C TYR A 76 -18.34 -4.56 10.42
N LYS A 77 -19.59 -4.58 10.89
CA LYS A 77 -20.64 -5.51 10.50
C LYS A 77 -21.83 -4.75 9.92
N SER A 78 -22.37 -5.25 8.82
CA SER A 78 -23.67 -4.84 8.29
C SER A 78 -24.62 -6.04 8.32
N THR A 79 -25.90 -5.80 8.63
CA THR A 79 -26.96 -6.82 8.58
C THR A 79 -28.05 -6.50 7.55
N ASP A 80 -27.89 -5.41 6.81
CA ASP A 80 -28.86 -4.84 5.88
C ASP A 80 -28.28 -4.65 4.46
N ALA A 81 -27.35 -5.53 4.07
CA ALA A 81 -26.69 -5.54 2.78
C ALA A 81 -25.87 -4.25 2.49
N GLY A 82 -25.18 -3.75 3.53
CA GLY A 82 -24.29 -2.60 3.48
C GLY A 82 -25.01 -1.26 3.50
N ARG A 83 -26.29 -1.17 3.90
CA ARG A 83 -26.96 0.14 4.01
C ARG A 83 -26.53 0.88 5.27
N SER A 84 -26.23 0.15 6.33
CA SER A 84 -25.61 0.65 7.56
C SER A 84 -24.52 -0.30 8.04
N TRP A 85 -23.55 0.27 8.75
CA TRP A 85 -22.44 -0.46 9.34
C TRP A 85 -22.38 -0.18 10.84
N GLN A 86 -22.01 -1.20 11.59
CA GLN A 86 -21.75 -1.13 13.01
C GLN A 86 -20.29 -1.48 13.25
N HIS A 87 -19.55 -0.61 13.90
CA HIS A 87 -18.23 -0.92 14.44
C HIS A 87 -18.37 -1.97 15.56
N VAL A 88 -17.62 -3.07 15.44
CA VAL A 88 -17.72 -4.25 16.31
C VAL A 88 -16.38 -4.59 16.97
N GLY A 89 -15.51 -3.59 17.18
CA GLY A 89 -14.27 -3.71 17.94
C GLY A 89 -13.04 -4.03 17.08
N LEU A 90 -11.99 -4.54 17.74
CA LEU A 90 -10.65 -4.78 17.17
C LEU A 90 -9.87 -3.51 16.81
N ASP A 91 -10.14 -2.43 17.54
CA ASP A 91 -9.72 -1.04 17.28
C ASP A 91 -8.22 -0.90 17.06
N SER A 92 -7.45 -1.58 17.92
CA SER A 92 -6.00 -1.49 17.89
C SER A 92 -5.36 -2.51 16.97
N THR A 93 -6.10 -3.31 16.19
CA THR A 93 -5.47 -4.28 15.27
C THR A 93 -4.74 -3.59 14.11
N GLY A 94 -5.12 -2.36 13.76
CA GLY A 94 -4.50 -1.55 12.72
C GLY A 94 -4.72 -2.04 11.29
N ARG A 95 -4.71 -3.36 11.04
CA ARG A 95 -4.93 -3.96 9.71
C ARG A 95 -5.58 -5.34 9.84
N ILE A 96 -6.68 -5.54 9.12
CA ILE A 96 -7.34 -6.84 8.98
C ILE A 96 -7.12 -7.37 7.57
N ALA A 97 -6.33 -8.43 7.45
CA ALA A 97 -5.99 -9.05 6.17
C ALA A 97 -7.13 -9.91 5.62
N ARG A 98 -7.85 -10.64 6.48
CA ARG A 98 -8.94 -11.54 6.07
C ARG A 98 -10.03 -11.66 7.11
N ILE A 99 -11.22 -11.98 6.62
CA ILE A 99 -12.37 -12.38 7.41
C ILE A 99 -12.92 -13.66 6.79
N VAL A 100 -13.08 -14.70 7.60
CA VAL A 100 -13.76 -15.94 7.21
C VAL A 100 -14.99 -16.13 8.10
N ILE A 101 -16.13 -16.40 7.47
CA ILE A 101 -17.43 -16.57 8.14
C ILE A 101 -17.80 -18.03 8.06
N HIS A 102 -18.28 -18.61 9.17
CA HIS A 102 -18.71 -19.99 9.20
C HIS A 102 -19.87 -20.21 8.19
N PRO A 103 -19.79 -21.22 7.30
CA PRO A 103 -20.74 -21.36 6.18
C PRO A 103 -22.21 -21.43 6.61
N ALA A 104 -22.49 -22.14 7.70
CA ALA A 104 -23.85 -22.35 8.21
C ALA A 104 -24.26 -21.43 9.38
N ASN A 105 -23.36 -20.56 9.87
CA ASN A 105 -23.69 -19.71 11.03
C ASN A 105 -23.00 -18.33 10.89
N PRO A 106 -23.74 -17.27 10.54
CA PRO A 106 -23.16 -15.94 10.29
C PRO A 106 -22.60 -15.25 11.55
N ASP A 107 -22.85 -15.78 12.75
CA ASP A 107 -22.36 -15.22 14.01
C ASP A 107 -21.01 -15.82 14.45
N VAL A 108 -20.55 -16.89 13.81
CA VAL A 108 -19.21 -17.45 14.01
C VAL A 108 -18.27 -16.93 12.93
N VAL A 109 -17.33 -16.07 13.33
CA VAL A 109 -16.43 -15.36 12.41
C VAL A 109 -15.02 -15.38 12.95
N LEU A 110 -14.05 -15.56 12.05
CA LEU A 110 -12.63 -15.38 12.35
C LEU A 110 -12.05 -14.21 11.56
N VAL A 111 -11.21 -13.43 12.24
CA VAL A 111 -10.55 -12.23 11.73
C VAL A 111 -9.04 -12.42 11.81
N CYS A 112 -8.38 -12.23 10.67
CA CYS A 112 -6.93 -12.28 10.51
C CYS A 112 -6.36 -10.87 10.73
N ALA A 113 -5.90 -10.60 11.96
CA ALA A 113 -5.31 -9.33 12.34
C ALA A 113 -3.81 -9.34 12.04
N LEU A 114 -3.40 -8.56 11.04
CA LEU A 114 -2.02 -8.45 10.60
C LEU A 114 -1.19 -7.57 11.55
N GLY A 115 -1.81 -6.53 12.11
CA GLY A 115 -1.12 -5.57 12.99
C GLY A 115 -0.64 -4.31 12.30
N ARG A 116 -0.08 -3.42 13.12
CA ARG A 116 0.72 -2.27 12.69
C ARG A 116 2.10 -2.75 12.22
N ALA A 117 2.73 -2.06 11.28
CA ALA A 117 4.01 -2.49 10.70
C ALA A 117 5.25 -2.04 11.48
N TYR A 118 5.06 -1.07 12.37
CA TYR A 118 6.14 -0.18 12.77
C TYR A 118 6.79 -0.57 14.11
N GLY A 119 6.26 -1.59 14.76
CA GLY A 119 6.84 -2.16 15.97
C GLY A 119 6.10 -3.38 16.52
N PRO A 120 6.61 -3.93 17.64
CA PRO A 120 5.97 -5.01 18.39
C PRO A 120 4.57 -4.63 18.87
N GLN A 121 3.60 -5.53 18.70
CA GLN A 121 2.21 -5.28 19.03
C GLN A 121 1.47 -6.53 19.53
N GLN A 122 0.74 -6.41 20.65
CA GLN A 122 -0.06 -7.52 21.19
C GLN A 122 -1.32 -7.80 20.38
N GLN A 123 -1.89 -6.83 19.68
CA GLN A 123 -3.16 -7.00 18.99
C GLN A 123 -3.10 -7.77 17.66
N ARG A 124 -1.97 -8.38 17.32
CA ARG A 124 -1.82 -9.28 16.17
C ARG A 124 -2.43 -10.66 16.42
N GLY A 125 -2.70 -11.40 15.35
CA GLY A 125 -3.09 -12.81 15.43
C GLY A 125 -4.41 -13.14 14.75
N VAL A 126 -5.04 -14.24 15.17
CA VAL A 126 -6.40 -14.61 14.74
C VAL A 126 -7.36 -14.37 15.89
N TYR A 127 -8.42 -13.62 15.62
CA TYR A 127 -9.52 -13.40 16.55
C TYR A 127 -10.74 -14.18 16.09
N ARG A 128 -11.50 -14.71 17.04
CA ARG A 128 -12.74 -15.43 16.81
C ARG A 128 -13.87 -14.83 17.63
N THR A 129 -15.03 -14.69 17.02
CA THR A 129 -16.30 -14.41 17.68
C THR A 129 -17.26 -15.57 17.43
N ALA A 130 -18.18 -15.80 18.36
CA ALA A 130 -19.28 -16.77 18.22
C ALA A 130 -20.66 -16.14 18.49
N ASP A 131 -20.70 -14.83 18.68
CA ASP A 131 -21.90 -14.05 19.00
C ASP A 131 -22.09 -12.87 18.04
N GLY A 132 -21.49 -12.98 16.85
CA GLY A 132 -21.64 -12.02 15.78
C GLY A 132 -20.92 -10.69 16.01
N GLY A 133 -19.80 -10.70 16.74
CA GLY A 133 -18.94 -9.54 16.97
C GLY A 133 -19.18 -8.80 18.29
N LYS A 134 -20.00 -9.35 19.20
CA LYS A 134 -20.21 -8.72 20.52
C LYS A 134 -19.02 -8.97 21.44
N THR A 135 -18.42 -10.15 21.33
CA THR A 135 -17.19 -10.51 22.03
C THR A 135 -16.17 -11.16 21.09
N TRP A 136 -14.89 -10.96 21.41
CA TRP A 136 -13.76 -11.48 20.65
C TRP A 136 -12.79 -12.24 21.56
N THR A 137 -12.32 -13.39 21.07
CA THR A 137 -11.24 -14.17 21.69
C THR A 137 -10.07 -14.25 20.72
N ARG A 138 -8.85 -13.92 21.17
CA ARG A 138 -7.62 -14.14 20.39
C ARG A 138 -7.25 -15.62 20.49
N VAL A 139 -7.47 -16.36 19.40
CA VAL A 139 -7.35 -17.83 19.33
C VAL A 139 -6.00 -18.29 18.77
N LEU A 140 -5.28 -17.43 18.05
CA LEU A 140 -3.92 -17.66 17.60
C LEU A 140 -3.09 -16.40 17.81
N PHE A 141 -1.97 -16.54 18.51
CA PHE A 141 -0.96 -15.50 18.71
C PHE A 141 0.41 -16.18 18.71
N VAL A 142 1.35 -15.66 17.93
CA VAL A 142 2.71 -16.21 17.84
C VAL A 142 3.63 -15.39 18.74
N ASP A 143 3.78 -14.11 18.42
CA ASP A 143 4.55 -13.13 19.18
C ASP A 143 4.14 -11.70 18.74
N PRO A 144 4.65 -10.64 19.39
CA PRO A 144 4.28 -9.27 19.04
C PRO A 144 4.69 -8.79 17.64
N ASN A 145 5.62 -9.47 16.97
CA ASN A 145 6.13 -9.07 15.65
C ASN A 145 5.44 -9.82 14.50
N THR A 146 4.56 -10.77 14.83
CA THR A 146 3.99 -11.72 13.87
C THR A 146 2.48 -11.55 13.77
N GLY A 147 2.02 -11.18 12.57
CA GLY A 147 0.60 -11.01 12.23
C GLY A 147 0.02 -12.17 11.44
N CYS A 148 -1.30 -12.25 11.37
CA CYS A 148 -1.96 -13.16 10.44
C CYS A 148 -1.98 -12.52 9.04
N SER A 149 -1.48 -13.22 8.01
CA SER A 149 -1.45 -12.73 6.62
C SER A 149 -2.60 -13.28 5.77
N ASP A 150 -3.09 -14.50 6.04
CA ASP A 150 -4.20 -15.10 5.31
C ASP A 150 -4.92 -16.18 6.13
N LEU A 151 -6.20 -16.43 5.80
CA LEU A 151 -7.03 -17.46 6.43
C LEU A 151 -7.83 -18.20 5.35
N ALA A 152 -7.86 -19.54 5.45
CA ALA A 152 -8.72 -20.38 4.64
C ALA A 152 -9.53 -21.33 5.52
N ILE A 153 -10.80 -21.51 5.17
CA ILE A 153 -11.72 -22.46 5.79
C ILE A 153 -12.07 -23.53 4.77
N ASP A 154 -12.12 -24.79 5.18
CA ASP A 154 -12.70 -25.85 4.36
C ASP A 154 -14.23 -25.64 4.31
N PRO A 155 -14.82 -25.38 3.13
CA PRO A 155 -16.25 -25.10 3.02
C PRO A 155 -17.12 -26.33 3.34
N GLY A 156 -16.59 -27.55 3.23
CA GLY A 156 -17.28 -28.80 3.53
C GLY A 156 -17.07 -29.29 4.97
N ASP A 157 -15.99 -28.88 5.63
CA ASP A 157 -15.71 -29.12 7.05
C ASP A 157 -15.23 -27.84 7.74
N PRO A 158 -16.15 -26.99 8.25
CA PRO A 158 -15.77 -25.72 8.86
C PRO A 158 -14.99 -25.86 10.17
N ASN A 159 -14.72 -27.08 10.65
CA ASN A 159 -13.78 -27.30 11.74
C ASN A 159 -12.32 -27.23 11.28
N THR A 160 -12.07 -27.47 9.99
CA THR A 160 -10.74 -27.41 9.38
C THR A 160 -10.46 -26.01 8.85
N LEU A 161 -9.45 -25.35 9.40
CA LEU A 161 -8.98 -24.04 8.94
C LEU A 161 -7.45 -24.01 8.86
N PHE A 162 -6.94 -23.13 8.00
CA PHE A 162 -5.52 -22.83 7.89
C PHE A 162 -5.26 -21.33 8.06
N ALA A 163 -4.13 -21.00 8.69
CA ALA A 163 -3.67 -19.63 8.88
C ALA A 163 -2.22 -19.48 8.45
N GLY A 164 -1.97 -18.50 7.57
CA GLY A 164 -0.63 -18.01 7.28
C GLY A 164 -0.27 -16.92 8.30
N MET A 165 0.89 -17.06 8.94
CA MET A 165 1.43 -16.03 9.84
C MET A 165 2.69 -15.43 9.24
N TRP A 166 2.85 -14.12 9.39
CA TRP A 166 3.89 -13.32 8.78
C TRP A 166 4.53 -12.40 9.82
N GLN A 167 5.83 -12.61 10.05
CA GLN A 167 6.65 -11.67 10.81
C GLN A 167 7.18 -10.58 9.88
N PHE A 168 6.99 -9.31 10.24
CA PHE A 168 7.50 -8.19 9.46
C PHE A 168 7.67 -6.91 10.28
N GLU A 169 8.56 -6.03 9.83
CA GLU A 169 8.77 -4.70 10.38
C GLU A 169 9.05 -3.68 9.27
N VAL A 170 8.54 -2.46 9.43
CA VAL A 170 8.85 -1.30 8.58
C VAL A 170 9.43 -0.20 9.45
N LYS A 171 10.54 0.37 8.99
CA LYS A 171 11.17 1.60 9.49
C LYS A 171 11.36 2.59 8.35
N THR A 172 11.68 3.84 8.66
CA THR A 172 11.99 4.85 7.64
C THR A 172 13.25 4.57 6.81
N TRP A 173 14.03 3.55 7.18
CA TRP A 173 15.25 3.14 6.47
C TRP A 173 15.25 1.67 6.04
N HIS A 174 14.21 0.89 6.33
CA HIS A 174 14.10 -0.48 5.80
C HIS A 174 12.69 -1.08 5.90
N LEU A 175 12.45 -2.09 5.06
CA LEU A 175 11.43 -3.11 5.23
C LEU A 175 12.11 -4.44 5.56
N GLN A 176 11.65 -5.15 6.58
CA GLN A 176 12.10 -6.49 6.92
C GLN A 176 10.92 -7.46 6.83
N SER A 177 10.85 -8.26 5.76
CA SER A 177 9.89 -9.36 5.63
C SER A 177 10.50 -10.69 6.07
N GLY A 178 9.76 -11.41 6.91
CA GLY A 178 10.10 -12.76 7.33
C GLY A 178 10.92 -12.84 8.61
N GLY A 179 10.79 -14.00 9.27
CA GLY A 179 11.43 -14.29 10.54
C GLY A 179 10.91 -15.58 11.17
N PRO A 180 11.41 -15.98 12.35
CA PRO A 180 11.08 -17.26 13.00
C PRO A 180 9.60 -17.41 13.37
N GLY A 181 8.87 -16.30 13.51
CA GLY A 181 7.42 -16.29 13.76
C GLY A 181 6.57 -16.63 12.53
N SER A 182 7.11 -16.51 11.31
CA SER A 182 6.37 -16.84 10.09
C SER A 182 6.11 -18.35 9.94
N GLY A 183 5.02 -18.72 9.28
CA GLY A 183 4.71 -20.13 8.98
C GLY A 183 3.22 -20.42 8.76
N LEU A 184 2.87 -21.71 8.72
CA LEU A 184 1.52 -22.19 8.51
C LEU A 184 0.97 -22.88 9.76
N TRP A 185 -0.30 -22.62 10.09
CA TRP A 185 -1.02 -23.25 11.20
C TRP A 185 -2.30 -23.91 10.69
N VAL A 186 -2.73 -24.96 11.39
CA VAL A 186 -4.01 -25.65 11.15
C VAL A 186 -4.85 -25.68 12.43
N SER A 187 -6.16 -25.49 12.28
CA SER A 187 -7.16 -25.79 13.30
C SER A 187 -8.05 -26.95 12.83
N ARG A 188 -8.54 -27.74 13.78
CA ARG A 188 -9.44 -28.89 13.56
C ARG A 188 -10.69 -28.84 14.45
N ASP A 189 -10.94 -27.69 15.08
CA ASP A 189 -12.02 -27.49 16.04
C ASP A 189 -12.76 -26.15 15.81
N GLY A 190 -12.79 -25.70 14.57
CA GLY A 190 -13.50 -24.46 14.19
C GLY A 190 -12.74 -23.20 14.60
N GLY A 191 -11.41 -23.30 14.68
CA GLY A 191 -10.52 -22.19 14.95
C GLY A 191 -10.41 -21.84 16.43
N VAL A 192 -10.76 -22.75 17.33
CA VAL A 192 -10.63 -22.57 18.78
C VAL A 192 -9.19 -22.82 19.21
N THR A 193 -8.55 -23.87 18.68
CA THR A 193 -7.14 -24.17 18.88
C THR A 193 -6.40 -24.34 17.57
N TRP A 194 -5.09 -24.07 17.59
CA TRP A 194 -4.24 -24.04 16.41
C TRP A 194 -2.92 -24.77 16.65
N LYS A 195 -2.49 -25.54 15.65
CA LYS A 195 -1.20 -26.25 15.65
C LYS A 195 -0.33 -25.74 14.51
N ARG A 196 0.91 -25.34 14.80
CA ARG A 196 1.91 -25.01 13.78
C ARG A 196 2.23 -26.25 12.95
N LEU A 197 2.23 -26.11 11.63
CA LEU A 197 2.65 -27.14 10.68
C LEU A 197 4.16 -27.00 10.46
N THR A 198 4.90 -28.10 10.67
CA THR A 198 6.35 -28.16 10.51
C THR A 198 6.76 -29.50 9.92
N GLY A 199 7.84 -29.52 9.12
CA GLY A 199 8.30 -30.73 8.45
C GLY A 199 7.36 -31.20 7.34
N HIS A 200 7.40 -32.50 7.03
CA HIS A 200 6.53 -33.15 6.04
C HIS A 200 6.48 -32.43 4.68
N GLY A 201 7.62 -31.89 4.23
CA GLY A 201 7.77 -31.19 2.95
C GLY A 201 7.66 -29.66 3.00
N LEU A 202 7.22 -29.08 4.12
CA LEU A 202 7.31 -27.64 4.36
C LEU A 202 8.74 -27.22 4.74
N PRO A 203 9.08 -25.92 4.61
CA PRO A 203 10.36 -25.39 5.08
C PRO A 203 10.65 -25.75 6.55
N ALA A 204 11.93 -25.96 6.86
CA ALA A 204 12.36 -26.20 8.23
C ALA A 204 12.11 -24.96 9.09
N VAL A 205 11.90 -25.14 10.40
CA VAL A 205 11.57 -24.02 11.32
C VAL A 205 12.67 -22.96 11.40
N ASN A 206 13.92 -23.34 11.14
CA ASN A 206 15.07 -22.43 11.08
C ASN A 206 15.27 -21.78 9.70
N HIS A 207 14.49 -22.17 8.70
CA HIS A 207 14.46 -21.51 7.39
C HIS A 207 13.48 -20.33 7.47
N ALA A 208 14.00 -19.11 7.38
CA ALA A 208 13.18 -17.92 7.44
C ALA A 208 12.31 -17.81 6.18
N VAL A 209 11.01 -17.66 6.38
CA VAL A 209 10.03 -17.39 5.32
C VAL A 209 9.27 -16.11 5.63
N GLY A 210 8.72 -15.49 4.59
CA GLY A 210 7.99 -14.23 4.69
C GLY A 210 6.47 -14.40 4.72
N LYS A 211 5.76 -13.57 3.94
CA LYS A 211 4.29 -13.56 3.86
C LYS A 211 3.77 -14.87 3.27
N ILE A 212 2.62 -15.33 3.78
CA ILE A 212 2.00 -16.61 3.38
C ILE A 212 0.55 -16.40 2.98
N ALA A 213 0.16 -16.92 1.82
CA ALA A 213 -1.22 -17.10 1.41
C ALA A 213 -1.59 -18.58 1.42
N VAL A 214 -2.85 -18.89 1.74
CA VAL A 214 -3.33 -20.28 1.84
C VAL A 214 -4.74 -20.40 1.26
N ALA A 215 -5.00 -21.49 0.54
CA ALA A 215 -6.31 -21.78 -0.03
C ALA A 215 -6.62 -23.28 0.05
N VAL A 216 -7.88 -23.61 0.37
CA VAL A 216 -8.43 -24.97 0.30
C VAL A 216 -9.25 -25.08 -0.98
N ALA A 217 -9.04 -26.13 -1.78
CA ALA A 217 -9.82 -26.35 -2.98
C ALA A 217 -11.25 -26.79 -2.64
N ALA A 218 -12.26 -26.05 -3.09
CA ALA A 218 -13.65 -26.36 -2.78
C ALA A 218 -14.16 -27.62 -3.49
N SER A 219 -13.64 -27.91 -4.70
CA SER A 219 -13.96 -29.11 -5.48
C SER A 219 -13.44 -30.40 -4.83
N ASN A 220 -12.31 -30.32 -4.12
CA ASN A 220 -11.66 -31.42 -3.45
C ASN A 220 -10.92 -30.93 -2.19
N PRO A 221 -11.58 -30.91 -1.01
CA PRO A 221 -11.00 -30.33 0.19
C PRO A 221 -9.76 -31.04 0.75
N ASN A 222 -9.38 -32.20 0.20
CA ASN A 222 -8.08 -32.81 0.50
C ASN A 222 -6.91 -31.99 -0.05
N THR A 223 -7.15 -31.25 -1.14
CA THR A 223 -6.15 -30.41 -1.77
C THR A 223 -6.10 -29.03 -1.12
N VAL A 224 -4.93 -28.71 -0.56
CA VAL A 224 -4.64 -27.42 0.08
C VAL A 224 -3.36 -26.86 -0.53
N TYR A 225 -3.38 -25.58 -0.88
CA TYR A 225 -2.24 -24.86 -1.42
C TYR A 225 -1.74 -23.81 -0.44
N ALA A 226 -0.42 -23.61 -0.40
CA ALA A 226 0.20 -22.50 0.31
C ALA A 226 1.24 -21.84 -0.61
N LEU A 227 1.09 -20.54 -0.83
CA LEU A 227 2.09 -19.71 -1.51
C LEU A 227 2.91 -19.00 -0.43
N ILE A 228 4.20 -19.31 -0.38
CA ILE A 228 5.09 -18.86 0.68
C ILE A 228 6.18 -17.97 0.07
N GLU A 229 6.35 -16.78 0.65
CA GLU A 229 7.54 -15.96 0.40
C GLU A 229 8.79 -16.69 0.90
N ASP A 230 9.68 -16.96 -0.03
CA ASP A 230 11.00 -17.56 0.13
C ASP A 230 11.95 -16.86 -0.86
N GLN A 231 13.23 -17.21 -0.89
CA GLN A 231 14.21 -16.63 -1.84
C GLN A 231 13.68 -16.64 -3.29
N ASP A 232 13.06 -17.75 -3.68
CA ASP A 232 12.17 -17.83 -4.82
C ASP A 232 10.75 -18.12 -4.31
N PRO A 233 9.72 -17.33 -4.69
CA PRO A 233 8.34 -17.62 -4.32
C PRO A 233 7.95 -19.06 -4.63
N THR A 234 7.51 -19.79 -3.60
CA THR A 234 7.30 -21.23 -3.69
C THR A 234 5.86 -21.61 -3.41
N LEU A 235 5.25 -22.34 -4.35
CA LEU A 235 3.93 -22.93 -4.18
C LEU A 235 4.05 -24.36 -3.63
N TYR A 236 3.39 -24.59 -2.51
CA TYR A 236 3.25 -25.90 -1.87
C TYR A 236 1.84 -26.44 -2.07
N ARG A 237 1.73 -27.77 -2.18
CA ARG A 237 0.45 -28.48 -2.22
C ARG A 237 0.46 -29.66 -1.27
N SER A 238 -0.63 -29.81 -0.54
CA SER A 238 -1.01 -31.00 0.21
C SER A 238 -2.20 -31.66 -0.49
N ASP A 239 -2.28 -32.99 -0.44
CA ASP A 239 -3.42 -33.79 -0.93
C ASP A 239 -4.05 -34.63 0.20
N ASP A 240 -3.75 -34.29 1.45
CA ASP A 240 -4.22 -34.98 2.66
C ASP A 240 -4.65 -33.99 3.75
N ARG A 241 -5.25 -32.86 3.32
CA ARG A 241 -5.73 -31.77 4.19
C ARG A 241 -4.62 -31.17 5.05
N GLY A 242 -3.41 -31.01 4.51
CA GLY A 242 -2.29 -30.34 5.15
C GLY A 242 -1.45 -31.20 6.09
N ALA A 243 -1.58 -32.53 6.05
CA ALA A 243 -0.74 -33.42 6.86
C ALA A 243 0.66 -33.63 6.24
N THR A 244 0.74 -33.75 4.91
CA THR A 244 1.98 -33.76 4.13
C THR A 244 1.90 -32.79 2.96
N TRP A 245 3.06 -32.27 2.57
CA TRP A 245 3.21 -31.22 1.58
C TRP A 245 4.31 -31.59 0.58
N ARG A 246 4.22 -31.03 -0.62
CA ARG A 246 5.30 -31.02 -1.60
C ARG A 246 5.40 -29.65 -2.25
N VAL A 247 6.60 -29.30 -2.70
CA VAL A 247 6.79 -28.18 -3.61
C VAL A 247 6.18 -28.55 -4.97
N VAL A 248 5.34 -27.67 -5.50
CA VAL A 248 4.82 -27.79 -6.87
C VAL A 248 5.74 -27.04 -7.84
N SER A 249 6.02 -25.78 -7.55
CA SER A 249 6.77 -24.90 -8.43
C SER A 249 7.41 -23.75 -7.66
N ARG A 250 8.41 -23.12 -8.30
CA ARG A 250 8.99 -21.85 -7.89
C ARG A 250 8.89 -20.89 -9.06
N ASN A 251 8.25 -19.74 -8.88
CA ASN A 251 8.06 -18.78 -9.96
C ASN A 251 7.83 -17.37 -9.43
N GLN A 252 8.69 -16.45 -9.85
CA GLN A 252 8.63 -15.05 -9.45
C GLN A 252 7.30 -14.38 -9.85
N ASP A 253 6.71 -14.74 -11.00
CA ASP A 253 5.43 -14.18 -11.48
C ASP A 253 4.27 -14.45 -10.49
N MET A 254 4.40 -15.40 -9.54
CA MET A 254 3.40 -15.70 -8.50
C MET A 254 3.41 -14.72 -7.33
N ALA A 255 4.57 -14.14 -7.00
CA ALA A 255 4.73 -13.24 -5.86
C ALA A 255 5.91 -12.28 -6.02
N GLU A 256 5.89 -11.49 -7.10
CA GLU A 256 6.80 -10.37 -7.28
C GLU A 256 6.72 -9.47 -6.03
N ARG A 257 7.82 -8.91 -5.50
CA ARG A 257 7.77 -8.05 -4.30
C ARG A 257 6.87 -8.60 -3.19
N ALA A 258 7.16 -9.79 -2.68
CA ALA A 258 6.27 -10.59 -1.87
C ALA A 258 5.54 -9.89 -0.68
N PRO A 259 6.13 -8.91 0.03
CA PRO A 259 5.40 -8.12 1.04
C PRO A 259 4.14 -7.42 0.46
N TYR A 260 4.19 -7.08 -0.82
CA TYR A 260 3.08 -6.58 -1.62
C TYR A 260 2.25 -7.75 -2.17
N TYR A 261 2.81 -8.62 -3.02
CA TYR A 261 2.05 -9.61 -3.78
C TYR A 261 2.18 -11.05 -3.28
N VAL A 262 1.54 -11.41 -2.16
CA VAL A 262 1.32 -12.83 -1.81
C VAL A 262 -0.17 -13.07 -1.66
N ARG A 263 -0.78 -13.47 -2.77
CA ARG A 263 -2.23 -13.71 -2.90
C ARG A 263 -2.51 -14.61 -4.10
N PHE A 264 -3.34 -15.61 -3.90
CA PHE A 264 -3.83 -16.48 -4.97
C PHE A 264 -5.18 -17.06 -4.57
N THR A 265 -5.85 -17.73 -5.52
CA THR A 265 -7.07 -18.49 -5.24
C THR A 265 -7.14 -19.74 -6.10
N VAL A 266 -7.98 -20.69 -5.69
CA VAL A 266 -8.29 -21.93 -6.41
C VAL A 266 -9.71 -21.83 -6.93
N ALA A 267 -9.95 -22.25 -8.17
CA ALA A 267 -11.29 -22.28 -8.73
C ALA A 267 -12.19 -23.21 -7.90
N PRO A 268 -13.47 -22.84 -7.65
CA PRO A 268 -14.34 -23.62 -6.78
C PRO A 268 -14.79 -24.97 -7.38
N ASP A 269 -14.61 -25.17 -8.69
CA ASP A 269 -15.05 -26.33 -9.46
C ASP A 269 -13.89 -27.23 -9.96
N ASP A 270 -12.64 -26.83 -9.75
CA ASP A 270 -11.45 -27.53 -10.25
C ASP A 270 -10.22 -27.20 -9.37
N GLU A 271 -9.72 -28.19 -8.62
CA GLU A 271 -8.59 -28.03 -7.72
C GLU A 271 -7.26 -27.76 -8.44
N GLU A 272 -7.19 -28.05 -9.75
CA GLU A 272 -5.99 -27.84 -10.57
C GLU A 272 -5.97 -26.45 -11.21
N ARG A 273 -7.07 -25.68 -11.12
CA ARG A 273 -7.18 -24.34 -11.70
C ARG A 273 -6.91 -23.27 -10.66
N LEU A 274 -5.73 -22.65 -10.73
CA LEU A 274 -5.27 -21.62 -9.81
C LEU A 274 -5.12 -20.27 -10.50
N TYR A 275 -5.31 -19.20 -9.75
CA TYR A 275 -5.09 -17.83 -10.20
C TYR A 275 -4.20 -17.08 -9.21
N PHE A 276 -3.16 -16.45 -9.73
CA PHE A 276 -2.17 -15.68 -8.97
C PHE A 276 -2.32 -14.21 -9.33
N VAL A 277 -2.34 -13.35 -8.31
CA VAL A 277 -2.40 -11.89 -8.48
C VAL A 277 -1.12 -11.28 -7.95
N SER A 278 -0.31 -10.78 -8.89
CA SER A 278 0.88 -9.97 -8.64
C SER A 278 0.86 -8.74 -9.55
N VAL A 279 2.02 -8.14 -9.85
CA VAL A 279 2.17 -7.20 -10.98
C VAL A 279 1.46 -7.74 -12.23
N ARG A 280 1.55 -9.05 -12.45
CA ARG A 280 0.87 -9.77 -13.52
C ARG A 280 -0.25 -10.66 -13.01
N PHE A 281 -1.32 -10.76 -13.79
CA PHE A 281 -2.34 -11.76 -13.58
C PHE A 281 -1.98 -13.06 -14.30
N SER A 282 -1.79 -14.14 -13.54
CA SER A 282 -1.37 -15.44 -14.08
C SER A 282 -2.33 -16.54 -13.63
N MET A 283 -2.46 -17.59 -14.46
CA MET A 283 -3.27 -18.76 -14.13
C MET A 283 -2.55 -20.07 -14.40
N SER A 284 -2.92 -21.11 -13.67
CA SER A 284 -2.53 -22.50 -13.92
C SER A 284 -3.78 -23.36 -14.13
N ARG A 285 -3.60 -24.46 -14.88
CA ARG A 285 -4.62 -25.51 -15.11
C ARG A 285 -4.09 -26.90 -14.76
N ASP A 286 -2.95 -26.96 -14.10
CA ASP A 286 -2.20 -28.18 -13.76
C ASP A 286 -1.69 -28.14 -12.31
N GLY A 287 -2.46 -27.47 -11.45
CA GLY A 287 -2.20 -27.42 -10.02
C GLY A 287 -1.04 -26.53 -9.63
N GLY A 288 -0.64 -25.59 -10.49
CA GLY A 288 0.47 -24.67 -10.30
C GLY A 288 1.79 -25.10 -10.95
N GLN A 289 1.85 -26.24 -11.64
CA GLN A 289 3.09 -26.71 -12.28
C GLN A 289 3.56 -25.78 -13.39
N THR A 290 2.64 -25.29 -14.20
CA THR A 290 2.91 -24.29 -15.24
C THR A 290 2.01 -23.07 -15.09
N LEU A 291 2.55 -21.90 -15.45
CA LEU A 291 1.82 -20.66 -15.51
C LEU A 291 1.55 -20.28 -16.96
N THR A 292 0.28 -20.07 -17.26
CA THR A 292 -0.15 -19.37 -18.45
C THR A 292 -0.42 -17.92 -18.09
N ARG A 293 0.18 -17.02 -18.86
CA ARG A 293 -0.07 -15.58 -18.72
C ARG A 293 -1.45 -15.29 -19.30
N ASN A 294 -2.32 -14.69 -18.50
CA ASN A 294 -3.47 -14.02 -19.06
C ASN A 294 -2.99 -12.64 -19.54
N PRO A 295 -3.36 -12.16 -20.73
CA PRO A 295 -3.02 -10.80 -21.14
C PRO A 295 -3.54 -9.77 -20.12
N PHE A 296 -2.99 -8.55 -20.16
CA PHE A 296 -3.30 -7.37 -19.33
C PHE A 296 -4.79 -6.92 -19.28
N SER A 297 -5.71 -7.77 -19.73
CA SER A 297 -7.15 -7.58 -19.69
C SER A 297 -7.76 -7.62 -18.28
N ALA A 298 -7.10 -8.24 -17.30
CA ALA A 298 -7.56 -8.29 -15.91
C ALA A 298 -7.21 -7.04 -15.07
N GLY A 299 -6.21 -6.26 -15.49
CA GLY A 299 -5.56 -5.23 -14.69
C GLY A 299 -4.04 -5.33 -14.73
N GLY A 300 -3.37 -4.40 -14.05
CA GLY A 300 -1.94 -4.43 -13.72
C GLY A 300 -1.81 -4.04 -12.26
N ASP A 301 -0.83 -4.64 -11.56
CA ASP A 301 -0.66 -4.52 -10.12
C ASP A 301 -1.90 -4.98 -9.35
N ASN A 302 -2.07 -6.31 -9.31
CA ASN A 302 -3.28 -6.99 -8.86
C ASN A 302 -3.14 -7.44 -7.40
N HIS A 303 -4.09 -7.06 -6.55
CA HIS A 303 -4.00 -7.18 -5.09
C HIS A 303 -4.94 -8.21 -4.47
N ASP A 304 -6.09 -8.42 -5.10
CA ASP A 304 -7.10 -9.34 -4.58
C ASP A 304 -7.88 -9.98 -5.72
N ILE A 305 -8.35 -11.20 -5.47
CA ILE A 305 -9.16 -11.95 -6.41
C ILE A 305 -10.28 -12.66 -5.66
N TRP A 306 -11.45 -12.65 -6.26
CA TRP A 306 -12.62 -13.39 -5.79
C TRP A 306 -13.25 -14.15 -6.95
N ILE A 307 -13.67 -15.39 -6.71
CA ILE A 307 -14.37 -16.24 -7.66
C ILE A 307 -15.72 -16.66 -7.07
N ASP A 308 -16.78 -16.62 -7.87
CA ASP A 308 -18.12 -17.02 -7.43
C ASP A 308 -18.14 -18.51 -7.06
N PRO A 309 -18.42 -18.88 -5.79
CA PRO A 309 -18.38 -20.27 -5.35
C PRO A 309 -19.41 -21.16 -6.07
N LEU A 310 -20.42 -20.55 -6.73
CA LEU A 310 -21.43 -21.28 -7.51
C LEU A 310 -21.16 -21.25 -9.02
N ASN A 311 -20.19 -20.45 -9.49
CA ASN A 311 -19.86 -20.33 -10.91
C ASN A 311 -18.44 -19.79 -11.12
N ALA A 312 -17.49 -20.69 -11.37
CA ALA A 312 -16.09 -20.34 -11.53
C ALA A 312 -15.74 -19.44 -12.73
N ASP A 313 -16.66 -19.24 -13.68
CA ASP A 313 -16.46 -18.30 -14.79
C ASP A 313 -16.63 -16.83 -14.36
N ARG A 314 -17.13 -16.59 -13.15
CA ARG A 314 -17.32 -15.25 -12.60
C ARG A 314 -16.17 -14.91 -11.65
N ILE A 315 -15.33 -13.99 -12.08
CA ILE A 315 -14.11 -13.60 -11.36
C ILE A 315 -14.10 -12.08 -11.22
N LEU A 316 -13.75 -11.60 -10.03
CA LEU A 316 -13.48 -10.20 -9.73
C LEU A 316 -12.00 -10.05 -9.33
N ILE A 317 -11.30 -9.08 -9.89
CA ILE A 317 -9.87 -8.81 -9.67
C ILE A 317 -9.67 -7.34 -9.30
N ALA A 318 -9.05 -7.09 -8.15
CA ALA A 318 -8.76 -5.75 -7.66
C ALA A 318 -7.33 -5.42 -8.05
N HIS A 319 -7.12 -4.21 -8.53
CA HIS A 319 -5.82 -3.76 -9.02
C HIS A 319 -5.72 -2.24 -8.92
N ASP A 320 -4.55 -1.65 -9.12
CA ASP A 320 -4.37 -0.21 -8.85
C ASP A 320 -5.18 0.72 -9.77
N GLY A 321 -5.50 0.20 -10.96
CA GLY A 321 -6.47 0.80 -11.87
C GLY A 321 -7.96 0.72 -11.47
N GLY A 322 -8.32 0.12 -10.33
CA GLY A 322 -9.71 -0.08 -9.87
C GLY A 322 -10.07 -1.56 -9.69
N ALA A 323 -11.14 -2.00 -10.33
CA ALA A 323 -11.53 -3.40 -10.31
C ALA A 323 -11.92 -3.87 -11.72
N SER A 324 -11.63 -5.13 -12.04
CA SER A 324 -12.07 -5.76 -13.26
C SER A 324 -12.87 -7.02 -12.96
N PHE A 325 -13.91 -7.28 -13.75
CA PHE A 325 -14.70 -8.49 -13.62
C PHE A 325 -14.91 -9.19 -14.95
N THR A 326 -15.02 -10.51 -14.90
CA THR A 326 -15.35 -11.37 -16.03
C THR A 326 -16.53 -12.26 -15.67
N LEU A 327 -17.34 -12.62 -16.66
CA LEU A 327 -18.49 -13.53 -16.54
C LEU A 327 -18.32 -14.79 -17.42
N ASN A 328 -17.15 -14.96 -18.03
CA ASN A 328 -16.89 -16.00 -19.03
C ASN A 328 -15.50 -16.65 -18.86
N GLY A 329 -15.02 -16.73 -17.61
CA GLY A 329 -13.78 -17.41 -17.26
C GLY A 329 -12.53 -16.70 -17.79
N GLY A 330 -12.57 -15.37 -17.86
CA GLY A 330 -11.42 -14.55 -18.27
C GLY A 330 -11.25 -14.36 -19.78
N LYS A 331 -12.24 -14.74 -20.61
CA LYS A 331 -12.19 -14.47 -22.06
C LYS A 331 -12.38 -12.98 -22.38
N SER A 332 -13.14 -12.27 -21.56
CA SER A 332 -13.29 -10.82 -21.62
C SER A 332 -13.51 -10.23 -20.22
N TYR A 333 -13.10 -8.97 -20.05
CA TYR A 333 -13.21 -8.25 -18.79
C TYR A 333 -13.95 -6.93 -18.97
N THR A 334 -14.65 -6.51 -17.94
CA THR A 334 -15.18 -5.15 -17.78
C THR A 334 -14.45 -4.50 -16.62
N ARG A 335 -13.79 -3.37 -16.88
CA ARG A 335 -13.11 -2.58 -15.85
C ARG A 335 -14.07 -1.55 -15.27
N VAL A 336 -14.03 -1.41 -13.96
CA VAL A 336 -14.73 -0.43 -13.14
C VAL A 336 -13.69 0.56 -12.61
N VAL A 337 -13.95 1.84 -12.82
CA VAL A 337 -13.19 2.93 -12.23
C VAL A 337 -14.10 3.63 -11.23
N LEU A 338 -13.71 3.60 -9.96
CA LEU A 338 -14.39 4.29 -8.87
C LEU A 338 -13.76 5.69 -8.71
N PRO A 339 -14.51 6.71 -8.24
CA PRO A 339 -13.99 8.06 -8.01
C PRO A 339 -13.17 8.12 -6.70
N ILE A 340 -12.14 7.28 -6.61
CA ILE A 340 -11.24 7.13 -5.47
C ILE A 340 -9.81 7.45 -5.89
N ALA A 341 -9.01 7.99 -4.96
CA ALA A 341 -7.59 8.25 -5.18
C ALA A 341 -6.82 8.29 -3.85
N GLN A 342 -5.61 7.74 -3.84
CA GLN A 342 -4.60 8.05 -2.84
C GLN A 342 -3.75 9.20 -3.39
N MET A 343 -3.96 10.41 -2.84
CA MET A 343 -3.26 11.62 -3.24
C MET A 343 -2.08 11.87 -2.31
N TYR A 344 -0.92 12.23 -2.85
CA TYR A 344 0.28 12.52 -2.06
C TYR A 344 0.34 13.96 -1.54
N HIS A 345 0.54 14.93 -2.44
CA HIS A 345 0.66 16.35 -2.13
C HIS A 345 -0.27 17.17 -3.00
N VAL A 346 -0.75 18.30 -2.48
CA VAL A 346 -1.72 19.17 -3.15
C VAL A 346 -1.15 20.58 -3.27
N HIS A 347 -1.22 21.15 -4.47
CA HIS A 347 -0.87 22.56 -4.74
C HIS A 347 -1.97 23.26 -5.52
N ALA A 348 -1.95 24.59 -5.51
CA ALA A 348 -2.81 25.42 -6.33
C ALA A 348 -2.00 26.47 -7.09
N ASP A 349 -2.49 26.87 -8.26
CA ASP A 349 -1.94 28.01 -8.98
C ASP A 349 -2.57 29.35 -8.56
N ALA A 350 -2.16 30.45 -9.19
CA ALA A 350 -2.64 31.79 -8.88
C ALA A 350 -3.77 32.29 -9.79
N ARG A 351 -4.35 31.42 -10.64
CA ARG A 351 -5.42 31.82 -11.57
C ARG A 351 -6.74 32.05 -10.83
N VAL A 352 -7.68 32.74 -11.48
CA VAL A 352 -9.06 32.89 -10.97
C VAL A 352 -10.05 32.55 -12.08
N PRO A 353 -10.75 31.40 -12.01
CA PRO A 353 -10.61 30.34 -11.00
C PRO A 353 -9.25 29.62 -11.09
N TYR A 354 -8.71 29.18 -9.95
CA TYR A 354 -7.44 28.46 -9.87
C TYR A 354 -7.60 26.98 -10.26
N TYR A 355 -6.50 26.30 -10.58
CA TYR A 355 -6.45 24.84 -10.63
C TYR A 355 -5.79 24.27 -9.38
N VAL A 356 -6.20 23.06 -9.02
CA VAL A 356 -5.61 22.22 -7.99
C VAL A 356 -4.79 21.13 -8.67
N TYR A 357 -3.63 20.83 -8.12
CA TYR A 357 -2.62 19.91 -8.66
C TYR A 357 -2.27 18.87 -7.61
N GLY A 358 -1.96 17.65 -8.05
CA GLY A 358 -1.42 16.64 -7.15
C GLY A 358 -1.06 15.33 -7.85
N ASN A 359 -0.30 14.50 -7.15
CA ASN A 359 0.13 13.18 -7.58
C ASN A 359 -0.84 12.12 -7.05
N ARG A 360 -1.17 11.16 -7.91
CA ARG A 360 -2.07 10.06 -7.59
C ARG A 360 -1.30 8.75 -7.68
N GLN A 361 -1.38 7.93 -6.63
CA GLN A 361 -0.84 6.58 -6.61
C GLN A 361 -1.20 5.78 -7.88
N ASP A 362 -0.21 5.11 -8.47
CA ASP A 362 -0.30 4.32 -9.72
C ASP A 362 -0.97 5.03 -10.90
N GLY A 363 -0.92 6.36 -10.87
CA GLY A 363 -1.36 7.25 -11.92
C GLY A 363 -0.33 8.33 -12.19
N SER A 364 -0.65 9.22 -13.12
CA SER A 364 0.17 10.40 -13.31
C SER A 364 -0.14 11.51 -12.31
N SER A 365 0.63 12.60 -12.36
CA SER A 365 0.19 13.87 -11.76
C SER A 365 -0.97 14.46 -12.54
N TYR A 366 -1.94 15.03 -11.84
CA TYR A 366 -3.11 15.66 -12.43
C TYR A 366 -3.30 17.09 -11.95
N ARG A 367 -4.00 17.87 -12.79
CA ARG A 367 -4.64 19.13 -12.42
C ARG A 367 -6.13 19.08 -12.67
N MET A 368 -6.91 19.80 -11.86
CA MET A 368 -8.35 20.00 -12.03
C MET A 368 -8.72 21.45 -11.71
N PRO A 369 -9.74 22.04 -12.36
CA PRO A 369 -10.17 23.39 -12.02
C PRO A 369 -10.87 23.40 -10.66
N SER A 370 -10.74 24.50 -9.91
CA SER A 370 -11.45 24.72 -8.63
C SER A 370 -12.97 24.84 -8.78
N ARG A 371 -13.46 25.12 -9.99
CA ARG A 371 -14.89 25.14 -10.32
C ARG A 371 -15.12 24.87 -11.80
N GLY A 372 -16.28 24.28 -12.11
CA GLY A 372 -16.77 24.28 -13.48
C GLY A 372 -17.22 25.68 -13.91
N LEU A 373 -16.99 26.01 -15.19
CA LEU A 373 -17.45 27.27 -15.79
C LEU A 373 -18.91 27.18 -16.27
N ALA A 374 -19.44 25.97 -16.44
CA ALA A 374 -20.79 25.70 -16.94
C ALA A 374 -21.58 24.70 -16.06
N GLY A 375 -21.14 24.45 -14.82
CA GLY A 375 -21.74 23.47 -13.92
C GLY A 375 -20.74 22.89 -12.93
N GLY A 376 -20.94 21.64 -12.53
CA GLY A 376 -19.99 20.89 -11.71
C GLY A 376 -18.67 20.60 -12.45
N ILE A 377 -17.69 20.10 -11.70
CA ILE A 377 -16.42 19.65 -12.30
C ILE A 377 -16.64 18.24 -12.86
N THR A 378 -16.37 18.06 -14.14
CA THR A 378 -16.48 16.75 -14.82
C THR A 378 -15.12 16.08 -14.93
N GLU A 379 -15.08 14.75 -15.05
CA GLU A 379 -13.84 13.98 -15.24
C GLU A 379 -13.00 14.50 -16.43
N GLY A 380 -13.65 14.89 -17.54
CA GLY A 380 -12.96 15.43 -18.72
C GLY A 380 -12.26 16.78 -18.50
N GLN A 381 -12.43 17.41 -17.34
CA GLN A 381 -11.70 18.63 -16.96
C GLN A 381 -10.41 18.33 -16.19
N TRP A 382 -10.15 17.07 -15.86
CA TRP A 382 -8.88 16.63 -15.29
C TRP A 382 -7.85 16.52 -16.40
N GLY A 383 -6.64 17.04 -16.16
CA GLY A 383 -5.56 17.01 -17.13
C GLY A 383 -4.27 16.50 -16.50
N HIS A 384 -3.54 15.70 -17.25
CA HIS A 384 -2.17 15.31 -16.91
C HIS A 384 -1.24 16.53 -16.78
N VAL A 385 -0.23 16.47 -15.90
CA VAL A 385 0.79 17.53 -15.76
C VAL A 385 2.23 17.02 -15.63
N GLY A 386 2.55 15.88 -16.22
CA GLY A 386 3.88 15.27 -16.14
C GLY A 386 4.10 14.47 -14.84
N GLY A 387 5.33 14.04 -14.63
CA GLY A 387 5.74 13.24 -13.48
C GLY A 387 5.10 11.84 -13.49
N CYS A 388 5.01 11.25 -12.30
CA CYS A 388 4.32 9.97 -12.11
C CYS A 388 3.52 9.96 -10.80
N GLU A 389 3.38 8.80 -10.18
CA GLU A 389 2.47 8.53 -9.07
C GLU A 389 2.81 9.24 -7.76
N SER A 390 4.08 9.58 -7.53
CA SER A 390 4.56 10.02 -6.21
C SER A 390 5.21 11.39 -6.23
N GLY A 391 5.27 12.02 -5.05
CA GLY A 391 5.90 13.32 -4.86
C GLY A 391 4.95 14.48 -5.12
N PHE A 392 5.44 15.53 -5.77
CA PHE A 392 4.77 16.83 -5.88
C PHE A 392 4.46 17.19 -7.33
N ALA A 393 3.37 17.93 -7.53
CA ALA A 393 3.01 18.58 -8.78
C ALA A 393 2.81 20.07 -8.50
N ILE A 394 3.87 20.86 -8.67
CA ILE A 394 3.92 22.25 -8.22
C ILE A 394 3.80 23.18 -9.43
N PRO A 395 2.69 23.91 -9.59
CA PRO A 395 2.59 24.94 -10.61
C PRO A 395 3.48 26.14 -10.26
N ASP A 396 4.14 26.70 -11.26
CA ASP A 396 4.71 28.04 -11.16
C ASP A 396 3.55 29.05 -11.09
N THR A 397 3.47 29.80 -10.00
CA THR A 397 2.37 30.75 -9.73
C THR A 397 2.57 32.10 -10.43
N VAL A 398 3.76 32.36 -10.98
CA VAL A 398 4.06 33.58 -11.74
C VAL A 398 3.63 33.42 -13.19
N ASP A 399 4.05 32.33 -13.86
CA ASP A 399 3.68 32.10 -15.26
C ASP A 399 2.37 31.32 -15.43
N ASN A 400 1.96 30.53 -14.43
CA ASN A 400 0.77 29.66 -14.43
C ASN A 400 0.70 28.68 -15.62
N VAL A 401 1.83 28.42 -16.25
CA VAL A 401 2.01 27.58 -17.43
C VAL A 401 2.90 26.38 -17.12
N THR A 402 3.95 26.61 -16.34
CA THR A 402 4.98 25.64 -16.00
C THR A 402 4.56 24.83 -14.77
N VAL A 403 4.72 23.51 -14.81
CA VAL A 403 4.47 22.62 -13.66
C VAL A 403 5.70 21.75 -13.43
N TRP A 404 6.16 21.69 -12.19
CA TRP A 404 7.23 20.79 -11.75
C TRP A 404 6.61 19.55 -11.13
N SER A 405 6.80 18.40 -11.79
CA SER A 405 6.14 17.16 -11.41
C SER A 405 7.17 16.09 -11.09
N GLY A 406 7.11 15.60 -9.85
CA GLY A 406 7.97 14.55 -9.33
C GLY A 406 7.52 13.14 -9.70
N CYS A 407 8.40 12.20 -9.38
CA CYS A 407 8.21 10.76 -9.50
C CYS A 407 9.21 10.08 -8.56
N TYR A 408 8.98 8.84 -8.15
CA TYR A 408 9.97 8.08 -7.37
C TYR A 408 11.31 7.98 -8.13
N ASP A 409 12.38 7.51 -7.47
CA ASP A 409 13.71 7.36 -8.08
C ASP A 409 14.34 8.71 -8.53
N GLY A 410 14.01 9.80 -7.85
CA GLY A 410 14.48 11.15 -8.24
C GLY A 410 13.93 11.62 -9.59
N GLY A 411 12.87 10.98 -10.08
CA GLY A 411 12.21 11.35 -11.32
C GLY A 411 11.61 12.75 -11.24
N LEU A 412 11.90 13.57 -12.24
CA LEU A 412 11.46 14.95 -12.26
C LEU A 412 11.22 15.41 -13.70
N GLU A 413 10.07 16.04 -13.90
CA GLU A 413 9.68 16.62 -15.17
C GLU A 413 9.23 18.07 -15.01
N VAL A 414 9.53 18.87 -16.04
CA VAL A 414 8.94 20.20 -16.24
C VAL A 414 7.92 20.08 -17.35
N TYR A 415 6.67 20.37 -17.05
CA TYR A 415 5.54 20.27 -17.96
C TYR A 415 5.04 21.65 -18.36
N ASP A 416 4.87 21.88 -19.67
CA ASP A 416 4.28 23.09 -20.22
C ASP A 416 2.82 22.85 -20.58
N THR A 417 1.93 23.49 -19.82
CA THR A 417 0.49 23.27 -19.93
C THR A 417 -0.17 23.84 -21.19
N ARG A 418 0.57 24.61 -22.02
CA ARG A 418 0.09 25.10 -23.32
C ARG A 418 0.38 24.11 -24.43
N THR A 419 1.49 23.38 -24.32
CA THR A 419 1.96 22.46 -25.37
C THR A 419 1.71 20.99 -25.04
N ASP A 420 1.30 20.69 -23.80
CA ASP A 420 1.14 19.32 -23.29
C ASP A 420 2.44 18.50 -23.38
N HIS A 421 3.58 19.18 -23.21
CA HIS A 421 4.90 18.57 -23.30
C HIS A 421 5.58 18.53 -21.94
N ALA A 422 5.98 17.33 -21.53
CA ALA A 422 6.84 17.10 -20.38
C ALA A 422 8.30 16.93 -20.83
N ARG A 423 9.22 17.63 -20.19
CA ARG A 423 10.66 17.42 -20.34
C ARG A 423 11.22 16.79 -19.07
N ASN A 424 11.90 15.66 -19.20
CA ASN A 424 12.67 15.07 -18.11
C ASN A 424 13.84 16.00 -17.72
N VAL A 425 13.90 16.35 -16.44
CA VAL A 425 14.91 17.25 -15.85
C VAL A 425 15.57 16.63 -14.62
N ARG A 426 15.63 15.29 -14.56
CA ARG A 426 16.28 14.56 -13.45
C ARG A 426 17.67 15.14 -13.16
N VAL A 427 18.00 15.31 -11.88
CA VAL A 427 19.33 15.78 -11.45
C VAL A 427 20.43 14.84 -11.94
N TRP A 428 20.14 13.54 -11.92
CA TRP A 428 21.04 12.50 -12.38
C TRP A 428 20.21 11.39 -13.05
N PRO A 429 20.42 11.10 -14.34
CA PRO A 429 19.58 10.18 -15.11
C PRO A 429 20.02 8.72 -14.90
N GLU A 430 20.00 8.26 -13.65
CA GLU A 430 20.30 6.89 -13.24
C GLU A 430 19.07 6.28 -12.59
N ALA A 431 18.76 5.02 -12.93
CA ALA A 431 17.68 4.27 -12.30
C ALA A 431 18.23 3.40 -11.17
N GLY A 432 17.75 3.59 -9.94
CA GLY A 432 18.24 2.94 -8.73
C GLY A 432 17.64 1.57 -8.41
N TYR A 433 16.79 1.00 -9.27
CA TYR A 433 16.06 -0.23 -8.97
C TYR A 433 16.98 -1.40 -8.59
N GLY A 434 16.73 -2.00 -7.43
CA GLY A 434 17.52 -3.13 -6.92
C GLY A 434 18.82 -2.74 -6.23
N TRP A 435 19.32 -1.52 -6.43
CA TRP A 435 20.57 -1.07 -5.82
C TRP A 435 20.40 -0.79 -4.32
N ARG A 436 21.47 -1.00 -3.56
CA ARG A 436 21.49 -0.55 -2.17
C ARG A 436 21.64 0.97 -2.14
N PRO A 437 21.00 1.67 -1.19
CA PRO A 437 21.14 3.11 -1.07
C PRO A 437 22.60 3.58 -0.94
N ALA A 438 23.45 2.79 -0.27
CA ALA A 438 24.88 3.09 -0.10
C ALA A 438 25.69 3.08 -1.41
N ASP A 439 25.20 2.37 -2.44
CA ASP A 439 25.88 2.23 -3.73
C ASP A 439 25.43 3.32 -4.75
N LEU A 440 24.40 4.10 -4.41
CA LEU A 440 23.87 5.17 -5.25
C LEU A 440 24.63 6.48 -5.08
N LYS A 441 24.86 7.20 -6.18
CA LYS A 441 25.42 8.56 -6.14
C LYS A 441 24.51 9.53 -5.37
N TYR A 442 23.22 9.49 -5.68
CA TYR A 442 22.19 10.26 -5.00
C TYR A 442 21.08 9.32 -4.54
N ARG A 443 20.71 9.44 -3.27
CA ARG A 443 19.61 8.70 -2.66
C ARG A 443 18.37 9.57 -2.67
N TRP A 444 17.27 9.02 -3.14
CA TRP A 444 16.01 9.76 -3.30
C TRP A 444 14.93 9.08 -2.48
N ASN A 445 14.20 9.86 -1.68
CA ASN A 445 13.00 9.32 -1.07
C ASN A 445 11.90 9.11 -2.15
N TRP A 446 10.96 8.21 -1.89
CA TRP A 446 9.75 8.00 -2.71
C TRP A 446 9.02 9.31 -3.04
N THR A 447 8.99 10.24 -2.09
CA THR A 447 8.39 11.57 -2.21
C THR A 447 9.43 12.65 -1.94
N PHE A 448 10.56 12.63 -2.66
CA PHE A 448 11.63 13.60 -2.47
C PHE A 448 11.12 15.06 -2.61
N PRO A 449 11.65 16.02 -1.82
CA PRO A 449 11.12 17.38 -1.78
C PRO A 449 11.48 18.17 -3.04
N ILE A 450 10.50 18.94 -3.54
CA ILE A 450 10.65 19.94 -4.61
C ILE A 450 10.15 21.27 -4.04
N ALA A 451 10.91 22.35 -4.21
CA ALA A 451 10.53 23.68 -3.76
C ALA A 451 10.82 24.75 -4.82
N LEU A 452 9.79 25.52 -5.17
CA LEU A 452 9.93 26.72 -6.00
C LEU A 452 10.23 27.90 -5.07
N SER A 453 11.19 28.74 -5.46
CA SER A 453 11.54 29.93 -4.69
C SER A 453 10.41 30.96 -4.71
N PRO A 454 9.99 31.49 -3.53
CA PRO A 454 9.08 32.63 -3.49
C PRO A 454 9.75 33.95 -3.89
N GLN A 455 11.08 33.98 -4.02
CA GLN A 455 11.87 35.17 -4.32
C GLN A 455 12.19 35.31 -5.81
N ALA A 456 12.33 34.18 -6.51
CA ALA A 456 12.64 34.13 -7.93
C ALA A 456 12.10 32.84 -8.54
N HIS A 457 11.00 32.92 -9.29
CA HIS A 457 10.30 31.73 -9.81
C HIS A 457 11.15 30.81 -10.71
N THR A 458 12.22 31.34 -11.33
CA THR A 458 13.18 30.54 -12.10
C THR A 458 14.05 29.62 -11.24
N ARG A 459 14.06 29.84 -9.92
CA ARG A 459 14.88 29.09 -8.97
C ARG A 459 14.06 27.95 -8.34
N VAL A 460 14.55 26.73 -8.55
CA VAL A 460 13.94 25.51 -8.02
C VAL A 460 14.98 24.68 -7.28
N TYR A 461 14.54 24.14 -6.15
CA TYR A 461 15.34 23.27 -5.28
C TYR A 461 14.75 21.87 -5.26
N VAL A 462 15.61 20.85 -5.27
CA VAL A 462 15.21 19.46 -5.01
C VAL A 462 16.16 18.77 -4.04
N GLY A 463 15.66 17.81 -3.26
CA GLY A 463 16.42 17.14 -2.22
C GLY A 463 16.71 15.68 -2.52
N SER A 464 18.00 15.31 -2.60
CA SER A 464 18.47 13.93 -2.37
C SER A 464 18.93 13.82 -0.91
N GLN A 465 20.09 13.26 -0.60
CA GLN A 465 20.84 13.62 0.63
C GLN A 465 21.43 15.05 0.59
N PHE A 466 21.43 15.69 -0.58
CA PHE A 466 21.90 17.06 -0.82
C PHE A 466 20.77 17.96 -1.33
N VAL A 467 20.94 19.27 -1.19
CA VAL A 467 20.11 20.27 -1.88
C VAL A 467 20.71 20.58 -3.24
N HIS A 468 19.91 20.38 -4.28
CA HIS A 468 20.24 20.70 -5.68
C HIS A 468 19.48 21.93 -6.12
N LEU A 469 20.13 22.80 -6.87
CA LEU A 469 19.58 24.07 -7.35
C LEU A 469 19.62 24.13 -8.88
N THR A 470 18.51 24.55 -9.47
CA THR A 470 18.46 24.99 -10.87
C THR A 470 17.94 26.42 -10.96
N THR A 471 18.41 27.14 -11.98
CA THR A 471 17.93 28.49 -12.34
C THR A 471 17.59 28.61 -13.83
N ASP A 472 17.67 27.50 -14.57
CA ASP A 472 17.54 27.41 -16.02
C ASP A 472 16.44 26.42 -16.44
N GLY A 473 15.42 26.29 -15.58
CA GLY A 473 14.30 25.37 -15.80
C GLY A 473 14.70 23.90 -15.72
N GLY A 474 15.78 23.53 -15.02
CA GLY A 474 16.23 22.14 -14.91
C GLY A 474 17.02 21.67 -16.13
N ALA A 475 17.64 22.57 -16.89
CA ALA A 475 18.62 22.19 -17.91
C ALA A 475 19.97 21.82 -17.26
N SER A 476 20.29 22.42 -16.11
CA SER A 476 21.44 22.05 -15.28
C SER A 476 21.12 22.15 -13.79
N TRP A 477 21.91 21.43 -12.98
CA TRP A 477 21.77 21.36 -11.53
C TRP A 477 23.11 21.60 -10.83
N LYS A 478 23.08 22.40 -9.76
CA LYS A 478 24.21 22.66 -8.87
C LYS A 478 23.91 22.09 -7.49
N VAL A 479 24.83 21.29 -6.94
CA VAL A 479 24.78 20.92 -5.53
C VAL A 479 25.19 22.13 -4.68
N ILE A 480 24.34 22.54 -3.74
CA ILE A 480 24.55 23.72 -2.89
C ILE A 480 24.59 23.37 -1.40
N SER A 481 24.76 22.10 -1.03
CA SER A 481 24.90 21.68 0.36
C SER A 481 25.91 20.53 0.50
N PRO A 482 26.46 20.29 1.70
CA PRO A 482 26.98 18.98 2.07
C PRO A 482 25.83 17.97 2.25
N ASP A 483 26.15 16.72 2.62
CA ASP A 483 25.13 15.75 3.03
C ASP A 483 24.46 16.28 4.31
N LEU A 484 23.16 16.57 4.24
CA LEU A 484 22.39 17.19 5.32
C LEU A 484 21.62 16.16 6.17
N THR A 485 22.02 14.89 6.06
CA THR A 485 21.41 13.76 6.76
C THR A 485 22.37 13.22 7.82
N ARG A 486 21.92 12.28 8.66
CA ARG A 486 22.84 11.60 9.60
C ARG A 486 23.88 10.76 8.87
N ASN A 487 23.59 10.37 7.63
CA ASN A 487 24.42 9.51 6.79
C ASN A 487 24.89 8.24 7.52
N ASP A 488 24.01 7.67 8.33
CA ASP A 488 24.27 6.39 8.99
C ASP A 488 24.24 5.29 7.93
N THR A 489 25.40 4.72 7.61
CA THR A 489 25.56 3.72 6.54
C THR A 489 24.89 2.39 6.90
N THR A 490 24.60 2.14 8.18
CA THR A 490 23.83 0.96 8.60
C THR A 490 22.35 1.05 8.19
N HIS A 491 21.87 2.27 7.90
CA HIS A 491 20.52 2.56 7.41
C HIS A 491 20.46 2.75 5.88
N GLN A 492 21.49 2.31 5.16
CA GLN A 492 21.62 2.43 3.71
C GLN A 492 21.79 1.05 3.04
N LEU A 493 21.25 0.01 3.68
CA LEU A 493 21.33 -1.39 3.25
C LEU A 493 20.12 -1.78 2.39
N THR A 494 20.16 -3.00 1.84
CA THR A 494 19.01 -3.59 1.13
C THR A 494 17.80 -3.73 2.05
N SER A 495 16.62 -3.41 1.51
CA SER A 495 15.31 -3.67 2.10
C SER A 495 14.65 -4.93 1.52
N GLY A 496 13.62 -5.42 2.23
CA GLY A 496 12.73 -6.49 1.80
C GLY A 496 12.81 -7.74 2.69
N GLY A 497 13.97 -8.04 3.30
CA GLY A 497 14.14 -9.20 4.17
C GLY A 497 14.43 -10.49 3.39
N VAL A 498 13.54 -11.48 3.45
CA VAL A 498 13.69 -12.78 2.74
C VAL A 498 13.86 -12.57 1.23
N THR A 499 13.09 -11.66 0.65
CA THR A 499 13.23 -11.22 -0.74
C THR A 499 13.70 -9.76 -0.76
N THR A 500 14.51 -9.37 -1.74
CA THR A 500 14.97 -7.97 -1.88
C THR A 500 13.87 -7.10 -2.50
N ASP A 501 13.62 -5.93 -1.92
CA ASP A 501 12.69 -4.91 -2.41
C ASP A 501 13.29 -3.50 -2.30
N ASN A 502 14.21 -3.18 -3.21
CA ASN A 502 14.86 -1.88 -3.31
C ASN A 502 14.21 -1.03 -4.41
N LEU A 503 13.09 -0.38 -4.08
CA LEU A 503 12.44 0.65 -4.90
C LEU A 503 12.52 2.04 -4.26
N MET A 504 13.53 2.29 -3.44
CA MET A 504 13.81 3.58 -2.81
C MET A 504 12.74 4.06 -1.81
N THR A 505 11.72 3.24 -1.57
CA THR A 505 10.59 3.58 -0.72
C THR A 505 10.93 3.64 0.77
N PHE A 506 11.98 2.90 1.14
CA PHE A 506 12.48 2.80 2.50
C PHE A 506 13.92 3.31 2.59
N ASP A 507 14.38 4.14 1.66
CA ASP A 507 15.76 4.63 1.68
C ASP A 507 15.99 5.57 2.85
N GLY A 508 16.89 5.17 3.76
CA GLY A 508 17.39 6.01 4.84
C GLY A 508 18.31 7.13 4.33
N ALA A 509 18.54 8.13 5.18
CA ALA A 509 19.48 9.22 4.94
C ALA A 509 19.19 9.98 3.63
N THR A 510 17.96 10.48 3.52
CA THR A 510 17.47 11.35 2.43
C THR A 510 16.81 12.61 2.98
N LEU A 511 16.84 13.71 2.21
CA LEU A 511 16.04 14.90 2.49
C LEU A 511 14.57 14.62 2.16
N PHE A 512 13.68 15.20 2.97
CA PHE A 512 12.25 15.01 2.88
C PHE A 512 11.48 16.34 2.81
N ALA A 513 12.06 17.45 3.27
CA ALA A 513 11.46 18.78 3.18
C ALA A 513 12.51 19.84 2.80
N ILE A 514 12.12 20.79 1.94
CA ILE A 514 12.91 21.97 1.58
C ILE A 514 11.97 23.17 1.45
N ALA A 515 12.37 24.33 1.98
CA ALA A 515 11.64 25.57 1.78
C ALA A 515 12.56 26.79 1.85
N GLU A 516 12.34 27.78 0.98
CA GLU A 516 13.02 29.09 1.05
C GLU A 516 12.12 30.13 1.74
N SER A 517 12.72 31.01 2.52
CA SER A 517 12.00 32.09 3.20
C SER A 517 11.31 33.04 2.21
N PRO A 518 10.03 33.37 2.43
CA PRO A 518 9.34 34.40 1.66
C PRO A 518 9.80 35.83 2.01
N LEU A 519 10.58 36.00 3.08
CA LEU A 519 11.05 37.32 3.54
C LEU A 519 12.48 37.65 3.12
N GLN A 520 13.33 36.65 2.90
CA GLN A 520 14.74 36.89 2.58
C GLN A 520 15.28 35.81 1.64
N ALA A 521 15.74 36.24 0.46
CA ALA A 521 16.41 35.36 -0.48
C ALA A 521 17.69 34.77 0.10
N GLY A 522 17.92 33.48 -0.19
CA GLY A 522 19.07 32.74 0.29
C GLY A 522 18.92 32.17 1.70
N VAL A 523 17.80 32.44 2.39
CA VAL A 523 17.45 31.73 3.63
C VAL A 523 16.66 30.48 3.28
N ILE A 524 17.31 29.31 3.31
CA ILE A 524 16.75 28.03 2.87
C ILE A 524 16.82 27.04 4.02
N TRP A 525 15.72 26.34 4.26
CA TRP A 525 15.59 25.30 5.26
C TRP A 525 15.52 23.93 4.57
N ALA A 526 16.12 22.93 5.20
CA ALA A 526 16.06 21.54 4.76
C ALA A 526 15.84 20.61 5.96
N GLY A 527 15.01 19.58 5.77
CA GLY A 527 14.71 18.56 6.76
C GLY A 527 14.89 17.16 6.19
N SER A 528 15.46 16.24 6.97
CA SER A 528 15.73 14.87 6.55
C SER A 528 14.73 13.85 7.09
N ASN A 529 14.68 12.67 6.46
CA ASN A 529 13.89 11.55 6.95
C ASN A 529 14.48 10.89 8.21
N ASP A 530 15.71 11.23 8.57
CA ASP A 530 16.38 10.80 9.79
C ASP A 530 16.41 11.90 10.88
N GLY A 531 15.65 12.98 10.70
CA GLY A 531 15.33 13.93 11.76
C GLY A 531 16.38 14.98 12.05
N LEU A 532 17.12 15.41 11.02
CA LEU A 532 17.95 16.60 11.06
C LEU A 532 17.25 17.78 10.38
N VAL A 533 17.49 18.97 10.91
CA VAL A 533 17.01 20.24 10.36
C VAL A 533 18.18 21.18 10.18
N HIS A 534 18.35 21.67 8.96
CA HIS A 534 19.42 22.58 8.59
C HIS A 534 18.88 23.87 7.99
N VAL A 535 19.63 24.96 8.19
CA VAL A 535 19.35 26.25 7.56
C VAL A 535 20.62 26.85 6.96
N THR A 536 20.51 27.41 5.77
CA THR A 536 21.49 28.34 5.20
C THR A 536 20.90 29.74 5.16
N ARG A 537 21.74 30.77 5.27
CA ARG A 537 21.34 32.19 5.17
C ARG A 537 22.04 32.93 4.02
N ASP A 538 22.87 32.23 3.25
CA ASP A 538 23.70 32.77 2.18
C ASP A 538 23.49 32.02 0.85
N GLY A 539 22.34 31.36 0.69
CA GLY A 539 21.97 30.66 -0.55
C GLY A 539 22.72 29.35 -0.76
N GLY A 540 23.17 28.69 0.31
CA GLY A 540 23.87 27.41 0.28
C GLY A 540 25.39 27.51 0.32
N GLY A 541 25.94 28.66 0.72
CA GLY A 541 27.37 28.79 1.00
C GLY A 541 27.75 28.06 2.29
N GLN A 542 26.99 28.30 3.36
CA GLN A 542 27.11 27.61 4.64
C GLN A 542 25.75 27.10 5.13
N TRP A 543 25.73 25.85 5.60
CA TRP A 543 24.59 25.23 6.26
C TRP A 543 24.87 25.04 7.75
N THR A 544 23.88 25.35 8.58
CA THR A 544 23.93 25.21 10.04
C THR A 544 22.90 24.18 10.47
N ASP A 545 23.33 23.16 11.21
CA ASP A 545 22.43 22.24 11.90
C ASP A 545 21.75 22.98 13.06
N VAL A 546 20.43 23.04 13.04
CA VAL A 546 19.58 23.69 14.04
C VAL A 546 18.66 22.71 14.75
N THR A 547 18.86 21.40 14.55
CA THR A 547 18.06 20.32 15.15
C THR A 547 17.97 20.47 16.66
N GLY A 548 19.09 20.82 17.32
CA GLY A 548 19.15 21.03 18.77
C GLY A 548 18.33 22.20 19.31
N ASN A 549 17.85 23.10 18.43
CA ASN A 549 17.01 24.22 18.82
C ASN A 549 15.52 23.83 18.91
N VAL A 550 15.13 22.64 18.43
CA VAL A 550 13.76 22.15 18.46
C VAL A 550 13.54 21.38 19.76
N PRO A 551 12.81 21.94 20.75
CA PRO A 551 12.67 21.30 22.04
C PRO A 551 11.90 19.99 21.92
N LYS A 552 12.40 18.93 22.59
CA LYS A 552 11.73 17.61 22.64
C LYS A 552 11.57 16.94 21.28
N LEU A 553 12.37 17.30 20.27
CA LEU A 553 12.39 16.58 19.00
C LEU A 553 12.93 15.16 19.22
N PRO A 554 12.12 14.11 19.01
CA PRO A 554 12.62 12.76 19.15
C PRO A 554 13.65 12.44 18.05
N PRO A 555 14.71 11.67 18.35
CA PRO A 555 15.67 11.27 17.33
C PRO A 555 14.98 10.44 16.25
N TRP A 556 15.46 10.55 15.01
CA TRP A 556 14.97 9.81 13.84
C TRP A 556 13.55 10.15 13.37
N GLY A 557 12.89 11.16 13.96
CA GLY A 557 11.60 11.61 13.44
C GLY A 557 11.74 12.25 12.07
N LYS A 558 10.99 11.74 11.08
CA LYS A 558 11.01 12.24 9.71
C LYS A 558 10.46 13.66 9.69
N ILE A 559 11.23 14.61 9.17
CA ILE A 559 10.76 15.99 8.99
C ILE A 559 9.88 16.05 7.75
N THR A 560 8.56 15.96 7.93
CA THR A 560 7.59 15.83 6.83
C THR A 560 7.25 17.16 6.17
N SER A 561 7.38 18.27 6.89
CA SER A 561 7.14 19.60 6.35
C SER A 561 7.95 20.67 7.08
N ILE A 562 8.32 21.72 6.35
CA ILE A 562 8.92 22.94 6.88
C ILE A 562 8.19 24.13 6.26
N VAL A 563 7.68 25.03 7.09
CA VAL A 563 7.02 26.26 6.65
C VAL A 563 7.77 27.46 7.22
N PRO A 564 8.58 28.18 6.41
CA PRO A 564 9.22 29.41 6.84
C PRO A 564 8.20 30.48 7.24
N SER A 565 8.52 31.25 8.27
CA SER A 565 7.64 32.30 8.79
C SER A 565 7.47 33.45 7.79
N HIS A 566 6.26 34.02 7.78
CA HIS A 566 5.94 35.27 7.08
C HIS A 566 6.21 36.52 7.92
N PHE A 567 6.75 36.35 9.15
CA PHE A 567 7.01 37.45 10.08
C PHE A 567 8.49 37.63 10.43
N ASP A 568 9.27 36.56 10.39
CA ASP A 568 10.72 36.59 10.65
C ASP A 568 11.46 35.64 9.70
N ALA A 569 12.47 36.15 9.00
CA ALA A 569 13.21 35.38 8.02
C ALA A 569 13.96 34.19 8.64
N GLY A 570 14.34 34.30 9.93
CA GLY A 570 15.08 33.28 10.67
C GLY A 570 14.23 32.23 11.38
N THR A 571 12.92 32.21 11.17
CA THR A 571 11.98 31.33 11.87
C THR A 571 11.26 30.39 10.87
N ALA A 572 11.04 29.14 11.27
CA ALA A 572 10.23 28.17 10.54
C ALA A 572 9.44 27.28 11.50
N TYR A 573 8.32 26.75 11.02
CA TYR A 573 7.48 25.74 11.69
C TYR A 573 7.75 24.38 11.05
N LEU A 574 7.74 23.32 11.86
CA LEU A 574 8.09 21.97 11.42
C LEU A 574 6.92 21.03 11.67
N ALA A 575 6.76 20.02 10.84
CA ALA A 575 5.95 18.85 11.18
C ALA A 575 6.86 17.62 11.20
N VAL A 576 6.74 16.79 12.22
CA VAL A 576 7.59 15.61 12.41
C VAL A 576 6.75 14.37 12.62
N ASP A 577 7.13 13.31 11.91
CA ASP A 577 6.43 12.04 11.88
C ASP A 577 7.32 10.92 12.41
N LEU A 578 6.80 10.19 13.40
CA LEU A 578 7.47 9.07 14.07
C LEU A 578 6.68 7.77 13.97
N HIS A 579 5.65 7.68 13.12
CA HIS A 579 4.81 6.49 13.09
C HIS A 579 5.61 5.23 12.71
N GLU A 580 6.66 5.35 11.89
CA GLU A 580 7.59 4.28 11.52
C GLU A 580 8.51 3.85 12.65
N LEU A 581 8.51 4.58 13.76
CA LEU A 581 9.20 4.25 15.02
C LEU A 581 8.21 3.84 16.11
N ASP A 582 6.99 3.51 15.70
CA ASP A 582 5.86 3.11 16.54
C ASP A 582 5.30 4.20 17.46
N ASP A 583 5.57 5.48 17.16
CA ASP A 583 5.00 6.62 17.87
C ASP A 583 4.01 7.39 16.98
N LEU A 584 2.74 7.42 17.39
CA LEU A 584 1.64 8.03 16.65
C LEU A 584 1.31 9.46 17.11
N ALA A 585 2.09 10.02 18.03
CA ALA A 585 1.88 11.39 18.49
C ALA A 585 2.19 12.40 17.37
N PRO A 586 1.40 13.48 17.23
CA PRO A 586 1.75 14.58 16.34
C PRO A 586 2.80 15.49 16.97
N TYR A 587 3.78 15.91 16.18
CA TYR A 587 4.83 16.88 16.58
C TYR A 587 4.81 18.05 15.60
N ILE A 588 4.54 19.26 16.12
CA ILE A 588 4.42 20.53 15.38
C ILE A 588 5.28 21.60 16.05
#